data_AF-A0A2H3J3C8-F1
#
_entry.id   AF-A0A2H3J3C8-F1
#
_cell.length_a   1.000
_cell.length_b   1.000
_cell.length_c   1.000
_cell.angle_alpha   90.00
_cell.angle_beta   90.00
_cell.angle_gamma   90.00
#
_symmetry.space_group_name_H-M   'P 1'
#
loop_
_entity.id
_entity.type
_entity.pdbx_description
1 polymer ?
#
loop_
_entity_poly.entity_id
_entity_poly.type
_entity_poly.pdbx_seq_one_letter_code
_entity_poly.pdbx_strand_id
1 'polypeptide(L)'
;MRRQNGKGAKDIQADSEAPAYSRTAVKPSYGPPGKASESRLKRWEESLRKTEEKLDSRKRKLDDLENAAKDARTDLNKRQKDVAKQGRELARAQKQLEKQQLAIAEKESAVAKQEQETQDLALALSTSRAEQLIAQLEEHFFCSLCFEIIACPCTIGSSRCGHTFCALCIMKWYFSRLCPDCCTWHEDLECPLCRTPIAAPKVVPADGNTPCPFAPNRMVDGAVAELLNTIRNESTASSGSSSTSPKGKGKGKSKKTEGGVISEAIALWGEGGASRVDWQDRNRRGHAELDRLTTGWTRMGPGDYKLMKNRLAAT
;
A
#
# COMPACT_ATOMS: atom_id res chain seq x y z
N MET A 1 12.24 11.17 19.02
CA MET A 1 13.39 10.84 19.89
C MET A 1 13.64 12.00 20.86
N ARG A 2 13.25 11.84 22.13
CA ARG A 2 13.54 12.79 23.21
C ARG A 2 15.02 12.67 23.60
N ARG A 3 15.80 13.73 23.44
CA ARG A 3 17.10 13.86 24.11
C ARG A 3 16.87 14.46 25.50
N GLN A 4 17.13 13.68 26.54
CA GLN A 4 17.26 14.18 27.90
C GLN A 4 18.68 14.74 28.07
N ASN A 5 18.75 16.02 28.42
CA ASN A 5 19.96 16.68 28.91
C ASN A 5 20.08 16.41 30.41
N GLY A 6 21.08 15.63 30.82
CA GLY A 6 21.46 15.43 32.21
C GLY A 6 22.74 16.19 32.52
N LYS A 7 22.61 17.28 33.28
CA LYS A 7 23.71 18.05 33.89
C LYS A 7 24.39 17.23 34.98
N GLY A 8 25.70 17.30 35.06
CA GLY A 8 26.49 16.80 36.18
C GLY A 8 27.80 17.58 36.29
N ALA A 9 27.74 18.75 36.92
CA ALA A 9 28.92 19.49 37.36
C ALA A 9 29.41 18.84 38.67
N LYS A 10 30.67 18.40 38.71
CA LYS A 10 31.36 18.03 39.94
C LYS A 10 32.33 19.16 40.27
N ASP A 11 32.05 19.83 41.38
CA ASP A 11 32.95 20.74 42.05
C ASP A 11 34.18 19.97 42.55
N ILE A 12 35.37 20.43 42.17
CA ILE A 12 36.65 19.94 42.73
C ILE A 12 37.14 21.06 43.65
N GLN A 13 37.07 20.79 44.95
CA GLN A 13 37.64 21.61 46.01
C GLN A 13 39.17 21.66 45.86
N ALA A 14 39.73 22.87 45.91
CA ALA A 14 41.16 23.11 45.95
C ALA A 14 41.59 23.25 47.42
N ASP A 15 42.27 22.23 47.94
CA ASP A 15 42.92 22.29 49.24
C ASP A 15 44.19 23.15 49.15
N SER A 16 44.17 24.28 49.85
CA SER A 16 45.29 25.18 50.06
C SER A 16 45.97 24.85 51.40
N GLU A 17 47.00 24.02 51.39
CA GLU A 17 47.90 23.84 52.53
C GLU A 17 49.25 24.53 52.25
N ALA A 18 49.50 25.63 52.98
CA ALA A 18 50.77 26.31 53.04
C ALA A 18 51.64 25.73 54.18
N PRO A 19 52.92 25.35 53.95
CA PRO A 19 53.78 24.93 55.04
C PRO A 19 54.39 26.14 55.78
N ALA A 20 54.16 26.19 57.09
CA ALA A 20 54.76 27.12 58.02
C ALA A 20 56.27 26.90 58.14
N TYR A 21 57.06 27.91 57.81
CA TYR A 21 58.52 27.90 57.97
C TYR A 21 58.89 28.31 59.41
N SER A 22 59.31 27.34 60.21
CA SER A 22 59.86 27.52 61.55
C SER A 22 61.27 28.13 61.49
N ARG A 23 61.46 29.29 62.13
CA ARG A 23 62.76 29.94 62.36
C ARG A 23 63.41 29.32 63.60
N THR A 24 64.48 28.55 63.42
CA THR A 24 65.43 28.23 64.50
C THR A 24 66.74 28.98 64.26
N ALA A 25 67.02 29.93 65.15
CA ALA A 25 68.26 30.70 65.19
C ALA A 25 69.37 29.87 65.85
N VAL A 26 70.41 29.52 65.11
CA VAL A 26 71.63 28.89 65.64
C VAL A 26 72.77 29.92 65.61
N LYS A 27 73.34 30.18 66.79
CA LYS A 27 74.45 31.11 67.04
C LYS A 27 75.77 30.57 66.43
N PRO A 28 76.63 31.40 65.80
CA PRO A 28 77.98 30.98 65.39
C PRO A 28 79.00 31.19 66.51
N SER A 29 79.73 30.12 66.83
CA SER A 29 80.88 30.09 67.75
C SER A 29 82.18 30.39 66.98
N TYR A 30 82.88 31.45 67.36
CA TYR A 30 84.18 31.86 66.80
C TYR A 30 85.33 31.03 67.39
N GLY A 31 86.13 30.39 66.53
CA GLY A 31 87.36 29.67 66.88
C GLY A 31 88.58 30.23 66.13
N PRO A 32 89.81 29.94 66.60
CA PRO A 32 91.00 30.79 66.41
C PRO A 32 91.71 30.63 65.06
N PRO A 33 92.54 31.62 64.63
CA PRO A 33 93.19 31.66 63.33
C PRO A 33 94.51 30.86 63.36
N GLY A 34 94.42 29.57 63.05
CA GLY A 34 95.59 28.70 62.81
C GLY A 34 95.94 28.62 61.32
N LYS A 35 97.23 28.50 61.01
CA LYS A 35 97.92 28.46 59.69
C LYS A 35 97.40 27.37 58.73
N ALA A 36 96.12 27.46 58.36
CA ALA A 36 95.39 26.62 57.42
C ALA A 36 94.63 27.48 56.40
N SER A 37 95.08 28.72 56.20
CA SER A 37 94.43 29.71 55.32
C SER A 37 94.51 29.29 53.86
N GLU A 38 95.60 28.64 53.45
CA GLU A 38 95.82 28.24 52.05
C GLU A 38 95.03 26.97 51.65
N SER A 39 94.96 25.97 52.54
CA SER A 39 94.16 24.75 52.32
C SER A 39 92.65 25.01 52.40
N ARG A 40 92.23 25.98 53.22
CA ARG A 40 90.85 26.46 53.25
C ARG A 40 90.51 27.27 52.01
N LEU A 41 91.43 28.09 51.50
CA LEU A 41 91.27 28.82 50.24
C LEU A 41 91.10 27.85 49.07
N LYS A 42 92.00 26.86 48.91
CA LYS A 42 91.91 25.84 47.86
C LYS A 42 90.60 25.02 47.92
N ARG A 43 90.14 24.68 49.13
CA ARG A 43 88.85 23.99 49.31
C ARG A 43 87.66 24.90 49.00
N TRP A 44 87.78 26.20 49.29
CA TRP A 44 86.81 27.22 48.91
C TRP A 44 86.76 27.42 47.41
N GLU A 45 87.90 27.49 46.73
CA GLU A 45 88.03 27.60 45.27
C GLU A 45 87.47 26.36 44.55
N GLU A 46 87.80 25.15 45.01
CA GLU A 46 87.22 23.90 44.49
C GLU A 46 85.69 23.85 44.71
N SER A 47 85.22 24.33 45.86
CA SER A 47 83.80 24.46 46.15
C SER A 47 83.13 25.48 45.23
N LEU A 48 83.80 26.60 44.94
CA LEU A 48 83.35 27.64 44.02
C LEU A 48 83.23 27.07 42.59
N ARG A 49 84.26 26.36 42.12
CA ARG A 49 84.25 25.68 40.81
C ARG A 49 83.12 24.66 40.71
N LYS A 50 82.91 23.84 41.74
CA LYS A 50 81.77 22.88 41.78
C LYS A 50 80.42 23.59 41.83
N THR A 51 80.32 24.75 42.47
CA THR A 51 79.08 25.55 42.43
C THR A 51 78.85 26.20 41.08
N GLU A 52 79.90 26.67 40.40
CA GLU A 52 79.84 27.20 39.03
C GLU A 52 79.44 26.10 38.05
N GLU A 53 80.07 24.92 38.10
CA GLU A 53 79.69 23.75 37.28
C GLU A 53 78.22 23.35 37.52
N LYS A 54 77.74 23.38 38.78
CA LYS A 54 76.33 23.13 39.11
C LYS A 54 75.41 24.23 38.58
N LEU A 55 75.83 25.49 38.62
CA LEU A 55 75.10 26.62 38.06
C LEU A 55 74.99 26.52 36.54
N ASP A 56 76.07 26.21 35.85
CA ASP A 56 76.10 25.97 34.41
C ASP A 56 75.24 24.76 34.02
N SER A 57 75.32 23.66 34.79
CA SER A 57 74.43 22.50 34.59
C SER A 57 72.96 22.87 34.78
N ARG A 58 72.63 23.68 35.79
CA ARG A 58 71.26 24.20 36.01
C ARG A 58 70.83 25.14 34.88
N LYS A 59 71.73 25.98 34.38
CA LYS A 59 71.47 26.89 33.27
C LYS A 59 71.15 26.10 31.99
N ARG A 60 71.96 25.10 31.64
CA ARG A 60 71.66 24.18 30.52
C ARG A 60 70.30 23.48 30.69
N LYS A 61 69.99 22.98 31.89
CA LYS A 61 68.68 22.39 32.17
C LYS A 61 67.53 23.38 32.03
N LEU A 62 67.72 24.64 32.42
CA LEU A 62 66.72 25.69 32.22
C LEU A 62 66.55 26.00 30.73
N ASP A 63 67.64 26.11 29.98
CA ASP A 63 67.60 26.32 28.53
C ASP A 63 66.89 25.15 27.82
N ASP A 64 67.18 23.90 28.22
CA ASP A 64 66.52 22.69 27.72
C ASP A 64 65.01 22.69 28.04
N LEU A 65 64.63 23.04 29.27
CA LEU A 65 63.23 23.14 29.68
C LEU A 65 62.51 24.28 28.95
N GLU A 66 63.18 25.42 28.72
CA GLU A 66 62.64 26.55 27.98
C GLU A 66 62.42 26.18 26.51
N ASN A 67 63.37 25.48 25.89
CA ASN A 67 63.24 24.96 24.53
C ASN A 67 62.12 23.93 24.43
N ALA A 68 62.04 22.98 25.37
CA ALA A 68 60.94 22.02 25.43
C ALA A 68 59.56 22.69 25.62
N ALA A 69 59.48 23.75 26.43
CA ALA A 69 58.26 24.54 26.59
C ALA A 69 57.88 25.31 25.32
N LYS A 70 58.86 25.84 24.58
CA LYS A 70 58.65 26.47 23.27
C LYS A 70 58.13 25.45 22.25
N ASP A 71 58.72 24.26 22.20
CA ASP A 71 58.28 23.17 21.33
C ASP A 71 56.85 22.71 21.67
N ALA A 72 56.54 22.51 22.96
CA ALA A 72 55.19 22.18 23.40
C ALA A 72 54.17 23.27 23.03
N ARG A 73 54.54 24.55 23.12
CA ARG A 73 53.67 25.67 22.74
C ARG A 73 53.43 25.72 21.23
N THR A 74 54.45 25.45 20.41
CA THR A 74 54.29 25.39 18.96
C THR A 74 53.43 24.20 18.53
N ASP A 75 53.59 23.03 19.17
CA ASP A 75 52.75 21.86 18.93
C ASP A 75 51.28 22.11 19.33
N LEU A 76 51.04 22.70 20.51
CA LEU A 76 49.69 23.08 20.93
C LEU A 76 49.04 24.08 19.97
N ASN A 77 49.78 25.09 19.51
CA ASN A 77 49.29 26.03 18.51
C ASN A 77 48.97 25.34 17.16
N LYS A 78 49.78 24.35 16.77
CA LYS A 78 49.52 23.54 15.57
C LYS A 78 48.23 22.72 15.73
N ARG A 79 48.07 22.00 16.84
CA ARG A 79 46.85 21.24 17.16
C ARG A 79 45.62 22.14 17.22
N GLN A 80 45.72 23.33 17.83
CA GLN A 80 44.62 24.30 17.85
C GLN A 80 44.21 24.74 16.45
N LYS A 81 45.18 24.98 15.54
CA LYS A 81 44.90 25.30 14.14
C LYS A 81 44.24 24.14 13.41
N ASP A 82 44.67 22.91 13.66
CA ASP A 82 44.11 21.70 13.05
C ASP A 82 42.67 21.45 13.52
N VAL A 83 42.40 21.57 14.83
CA VAL A 83 41.05 21.49 15.39
C VAL A 83 40.15 22.59 14.81
N ALA A 84 40.66 23.81 14.68
CA ALA A 84 39.91 24.90 14.06
C ALA A 84 39.62 24.64 12.58
N LYS A 85 40.54 24.00 11.85
CA LYS A 85 40.35 23.58 10.45
C LYS A 85 39.27 22.50 10.35
N GLN A 86 39.35 21.46 11.17
CA GLN A 86 38.34 20.39 11.24
C GLN A 86 36.96 20.93 11.60
N GLY A 87 36.86 21.86 12.55
CA GLY A 87 35.60 22.50 12.91
C GLY A 87 34.95 23.23 11.73
N ARG A 88 35.73 23.92 10.89
CA ARG A 88 35.22 24.57 9.67
C ARG A 88 34.76 23.56 8.62
N GLU A 89 35.48 22.45 8.46
CA GLU A 89 35.11 21.37 7.54
C GLU A 89 33.80 20.68 7.96
N LEU A 90 33.65 20.37 9.25
CA LEU A 90 32.42 19.81 9.80
C LEU A 90 31.22 20.75 9.62
N ALA A 91 31.39 22.05 9.87
CA ALA A 91 30.34 23.04 9.66
C ALA A 91 29.89 23.12 8.18
N ARG A 92 30.85 23.02 7.24
CA ARG A 92 30.54 22.96 5.79
C ARG A 92 29.77 21.70 5.43
N ALA A 93 30.20 20.54 5.94
CA ALA A 93 29.54 19.26 5.71
C ALA A 93 28.11 19.24 6.29
N GLN A 94 27.90 19.77 7.49
CA GLN A 94 26.58 19.91 8.11
C GLN A 94 25.64 20.76 7.26
N LYS A 95 26.10 21.92 6.79
CA LYS A 95 25.31 22.80 5.92
C LYS A 95 24.97 22.12 4.59
N GLN A 96 25.89 21.33 4.03
CA GLN A 96 25.64 20.57 2.81
C GLN A 96 24.60 19.45 3.03
N LEU A 97 24.67 18.75 4.16
CA LEU A 97 23.72 17.71 4.52
C LEU A 97 22.32 18.28 4.74
N GLU A 98 22.20 19.42 5.44
CA GLU A 98 20.91 20.11 5.63
C GLU A 98 20.30 20.54 4.29
N LYS A 99 21.11 21.10 3.38
CA LYS A 99 20.67 21.42 2.01
C LYS A 99 20.20 20.18 1.25
N GLN A 100 20.90 19.05 1.39
CA GLN A 100 20.49 17.78 0.77
C GLN A 100 19.18 17.24 1.36
N GLN A 101 18.99 17.33 2.67
CA GLN A 101 17.76 16.91 3.34
C GLN A 101 16.54 17.71 2.86
N LEU A 102 16.68 19.03 2.74
CA LEU A 102 15.62 19.87 2.18
C LEU A 102 15.30 19.51 0.72
N ALA A 103 16.33 19.28 -0.10
CA ALA A 103 16.14 18.89 -1.50
C ALA A 103 15.49 17.49 -1.64
N ILE A 104 15.76 16.56 -0.73
CA ILE A 104 15.10 15.25 -0.69
C ILE A 104 13.64 15.40 -0.29
N ALA A 105 13.35 16.16 0.78
CA ALA A 105 11.98 16.38 1.24
C ALA A 105 11.10 17.06 0.18
N GLU A 106 11.65 18.01 -0.59
CA GLU A 106 10.97 18.64 -1.72
C GLU A 106 10.65 17.61 -2.83
N LYS A 107 11.62 16.75 -3.18
CA LYS A 107 11.42 15.68 -4.16
C LYS A 107 10.40 14.65 -3.69
N GLU A 108 10.43 14.24 -2.42
CA GLU A 108 9.47 13.31 -1.84
C GLU A 108 8.04 13.87 -1.93
N SER A 109 7.85 15.16 -1.60
CA SER A 109 6.54 15.81 -1.76
C SER A 109 6.09 15.89 -3.22
N ALA A 110 7.00 16.12 -4.16
CA ALA A 110 6.68 16.16 -5.59
C ALA A 110 6.29 14.77 -6.13
N VAL A 111 7.04 13.73 -5.74
CA VAL A 111 6.73 12.33 -6.10
C VAL A 111 5.40 11.91 -5.51
N ALA A 112 5.13 12.22 -4.23
CA ALA A 112 3.84 11.90 -3.61
C ALA A 112 2.65 12.56 -4.34
N LYS A 113 2.79 13.81 -4.78
CA LYS A 113 1.76 14.50 -5.59
C LYS A 113 1.57 13.80 -6.94
N GLN A 114 2.65 13.45 -7.63
CA GLN A 114 2.61 12.78 -8.93
C GLN A 114 2.01 11.36 -8.82
N GLU A 115 2.35 10.63 -7.76
CA GLU A 115 1.76 9.32 -7.46
C GLU A 115 0.25 9.43 -7.23
N GLN A 116 -0.19 10.45 -6.48
CA GLN A 116 -1.61 10.71 -6.27
C GLN A 116 -2.33 11.03 -7.60
N GLU A 117 -1.78 11.93 -8.42
CA GLU A 117 -2.35 12.27 -9.73
C GLU A 117 -2.45 11.03 -10.66
N THR A 118 -1.44 10.16 -10.62
CA THR A 118 -1.41 8.91 -11.40
C THR A 118 -2.47 7.92 -10.90
N GLN A 119 -2.67 7.82 -9.58
CA GLN A 119 -3.71 7.00 -8.98
C GLN A 119 -5.12 7.51 -9.34
N ASP A 120 -5.33 8.83 -9.28
CA ASP A 120 -6.61 9.46 -9.64
C ASP A 120 -6.94 9.22 -11.13
N LEU A 121 -5.95 9.35 -12.02
CA LEU A 121 -6.12 9.07 -13.44
C LEU A 121 -6.43 7.59 -13.70
N ALA A 122 -5.74 6.67 -13.01
CA ALA A 122 -5.98 5.24 -13.12
C ALA A 122 -7.41 4.87 -12.67
N LEU A 123 -7.89 5.46 -11.58
CA LEU A 123 -9.26 5.28 -11.09
C LEU A 123 -10.30 5.81 -12.09
N ALA A 124 -10.06 6.99 -12.66
CA ALA A 124 -10.96 7.58 -13.67
C ALA A 124 -11.06 6.70 -14.93
N LEU A 125 -9.93 6.17 -15.42
CA LEU A 125 -9.91 5.25 -16.56
C LEU A 125 -10.62 3.94 -16.27
N SER A 126 -10.42 3.35 -15.09
CA SER A 126 -11.09 2.10 -14.68
C SER A 126 -12.62 2.31 -14.58
N THR A 127 -13.05 3.42 -14.00
CA THR A 127 -14.47 3.81 -13.90
C THR A 127 -15.10 3.97 -15.29
N SER A 128 -14.47 4.75 -16.17
CA SER A 128 -14.97 4.98 -17.53
C SER A 128 -15.05 3.68 -18.34
N ARG A 129 -14.08 2.79 -18.19
CA ARG A 129 -14.10 1.48 -18.85
C ARG A 129 -15.23 0.60 -18.33
N ALA A 130 -15.46 0.56 -17.01
CA ALA A 130 -16.56 -0.20 -16.44
C ALA A 130 -17.93 0.31 -16.94
N GLU A 131 -18.12 1.62 -17.07
CA GLU A 131 -19.34 2.22 -17.64
C GLU A 131 -19.56 1.82 -19.10
N GLN A 132 -18.51 1.82 -19.92
CA GLN A 132 -18.58 1.38 -21.31
C GLN A 132 -19.00 -0.10 -21.42
N LEU A 133 -18.48 -0.96 -20.54
CA LEU A 133 -18.83 -2.38 -20.52
C LEU A 133 -20.29 -2.61 -20.08
N ILE A 134 -20.79 -1.83 -19.13
CA ILE A 134 -22.21 -1.87 -18.72
C ILE A 134 -23.09 -1.42 -19.88
N ALA A 135 -22.77 -0.31 -20.55
CA ALA A 135 -23.50 0.16 -21.72
C ALA A 135 -23.51 -0.90 -22.84
N GLN A 136 -22.39 -1.59 -23.07
CA GLN A 136 -22.30 -2.68 -24.04
C GLN A 136 -23.22 -3.87 -23.68
N LEU A 137 -23.33 -4.22 -22.39
CA LEU A 137 -24.26 -5.24 -21.92
C LEU A 137 -25.72 -4.85 -22.16
N GLU A 138 -26.06 -3.60 -21.86
CA GLU A 138 -27.42 -3.08 -22.04
C GLU A 138 -27.81 -2.99 -23.52
N GLU A 139 -26.89 -2.60 -24.40
CA GLU A 139 -27.15 -2.44 -25.83
C GLU A 139 -27.28 -3.78 -26.57
N HIS A 140 -26.38 -4.73 -26.28
CA HIS A 140 -26.26 -5.95 -27.10
C HIS A 140 -26.82 -7.20 -26.41
N PHE A 141 -26.98 -7.19 -25.10
CA PHE A 141 -27.28 -8.39 -24.32
C PHE A 141 -28.50 -8.23 -23.42
N PHE A 142 -29.54 -7.50 -23.88
CA PHE A 142 -30.82 -7.45 -23.19
C PHE A 142 -31.81 -8.50 -23.70
N CYS A 143 -32.60 -9.07 -22.80
CA CYS A 143 -33.70 -9.93 -23.18
C CYS A 143 -34.93 -9.09 -23.51
N SER A 144 -35.50 -9.24 -24.70
CA SER A 144 -36.67 -8.46 -25.12
C SER A 144 -37.99 -8.81 -24.41
N LEU A 145 -38.00 -9.82 -23.52
CA LEU A 145 -39.17 -10.20 -22.74
C LEU A 145 -39.18 -9.56 -21.35
N CYS A 146 -38.02 -9.39 -20.72
CA CYS A 146 -37.91 -8.77 -19.39
C CYS A 146 -37.17 -7.43 -19.40
N PHE A 147 -36.57 -7.02 -20.52
CA PHE A 147 -35.78 -5.79 -20.68
C PHE A 147 -34.59 -5.68 -19.71
N GLU A 148 -34.07 -6.82 -19.28
CA GLU A 148 -32.90 -6.93 -18.41
C GLU A 148 -31.75 -7.59 -19.16
N ILE A 149 -30.52 -7.42 -18.63
CA ILE A 149 -29.38 -8.19 -19.12
C ILE A 149 -29.70 -9.68 -19.04
N ILE A 150 -29.44 -10.35 -20.15
CA ILE A 150 -29.86 -11.72 -20.42
C ILE A 150 -29.18 -12.68 -19.44
N ALA A 151 -29.98 -13.55 -18.83
CA ALA A 151 -29.53 -14.57 -17.89
C ALA A 151 -29.92 -15.95 -18.42
N CYS A 152 -28.97 -16.88 -18.46
CA CYS A 152 -29.06 -18.19 -19.11
C CYS A 152 -29.60 -18.05 -20.55
N PRO A 153 -28.77 -17.52 -21.48
CA PRO A 153 -29.21 -17.23 -22.84
C PRO A 153 -29.70 -18.48 -23.56
N CYS A 154 -30.91 -18.42 -24.12
CA CYS A 154 -31.57 -19.53 -24.77
C CYS A 154 -32.22 -19.09 -26.08
N THR A 155 -32.05 -19.89 -27.13
CA THR A 155 -32.71 -19.75 -28.42
C THR A 155 -33.81 -20.80 -28.57
N ILE A 156 -34.80 -20.51 -29.40
CA ILE A 156 -35.80 -21.51 -29.78
C ILE A 156 -35.28 -22.29 -30.99
N GLY A 157 -34.84 -23.53 -30.77
CA GLY A 157 -34.08 -24.34 -31.73
C GLY A 157 -34.86 -24.74 -32.99
N SER A 158 -36.20 -24.79 -32.93
CA SER A 158 -37.02 -25.02 -34.13
C SER A 158 -37.25 -23.76 -34.96
N SER A 159 -36.88 -22.58 -34.44
CA SER A 159 -37.01 -21.32 -35.15
C SER A 159 -35.77 -21.06 -36.02
N ARG A 160 -35.99 -20.66 -37.28
CA ARG A 160 -34.90 -20.26 -38.18
C ARG A 160 -34.33 -18.86 -37.87
N CYS A 161 -34.80 -18.22 -36.79
CA CYS A 161 -34.56 -16.80 -36.54
C CYS A 161 -33.38 -16.51 -35.59
N GLY A 162 -32.93 -17.48 -34.79
CA GLY A 162 -31.75 -17.32 -33.91
C GLY A 162 -31.90 -16.32 -32.76
N HIS A 163 -33.08 -15.73 -32.53
CA HIS A 163 -33.30 -14.80 -31.43
C HIS A 163 -33.08 -15.46 -30.06
N THR A 164 -32.40 -14.73 -29.16
CA THR A 164 -31.97 -15.23 -27.86
C THR A 164 -32.69 -14.47 -26.73
N PHE A 165 -33.10 -15.20 -25.70
CA PHE A 165 -33.85 -14.68 -24.55
C PHE A 165 -33.30 -15.28 -23.26
N CYS A 166 -33.68 -14.75 -22.10
CA CYS A 166 -33.47 -15.46 -20.84
C CYS A 166 -34.23 -16.79 -20.88
N ALA A 167 -33.60 -17.91 -20.48
CA ALA A 167 -34.24 -19.22 -20.47
C ALA A 167 -35.60 -19.21 -19.75
N LEU A 168 -35.67 -18.62 -18.56
CA LEU A 168 -36.91 -18.51 -17.79
C LEU A 168 -37.99 -17.71 -18.53
N CYS A 169 -37.61 -16.60 -19.17
CA CYS A 169 -38.58 -15.73 -19.84
C CYS A 169 -39.21 -16.44 -21.04
N ILE A 170 -38.39 -17.08 -21.87
CA ILE A 170 -38.90 -17.75 -23.06
C ILE A 170 -39.68 -19.03 -22.72
N MET A 171 -39.28 -19.75 -21.67
CA MET A 171 -40.06 -20.88 -21.16
C MET A 171 -41.41 -20.42 -20.59
N LYS A 172 -41.45 -19.36 -19.77
CA LYS A 172 -42.72 -18.78 -19.26
C LYS A 172 -43.65 -18.40 -20.39
N TRP A 173 -43.13 -17.70 -21.41
CA TRP A 173 -43.90 -17.34 -22.59
C TRP A 173 -44.43 -18.58 -23.33
N TYR A 174 -43.58 -19.57 -23.59
CA TYR A 174 -43.96 -20.79 -24.33
C TYR A 174 -45.03 -21.61 -23.60
N PHE A 175 -44.89 -21.81 -22.29
CA PHE A 175 -45.86 -22.55 -21.48
C PHE A 175 -47.11 -21.73 -21.12
N SER A 176 -47.08 -20.40 -21.22
CA SER A 176 -48.29 -19.58 -21.05
C SER A 176 -49.37 -19.92 -22.09
N ARG A 177 -48.93 -20.34 -23.29
CA ARG A 177 -49.77 -20.76 -24.43
C ARG A 177 -50.32 -22.18 -24.32
N LEU A 178 -49.97 -22.91 -23.26
CA LEU A 178 -50.51 -24.23 -23.01
C LEU A 178 -51.97 -24.13 -22.56
N CYS A 179 -52.87 -24.85 -23.22
CA CYS A 179 -54.28 -24.92 -22.84
C CYS A 179 -54.44 -25.52 -21.42
N PRO A 180 -55.17 -24.88 -20.49
CA PRO A 180 -55.31 -25.36 -19.11
C PRO A 180 -55.99 -26.73 -18.97
N ASP A 181 -56.86 -27.08 -19.92
CA ASP A 181 -57.73 -28.25 -19.85
C ASP A 181 -57.06 -29.49 -20.44
N CYS A 182 -56.61 -29.41 -21.69
CA CYS A 182 -55.98 -30.54 -22.39
C CYS A 182 -54.46 -30.58 -22.26
N CYS A 183 -53.82 -29.51 -21.75
CA CYS A 183 -52.37 -29.41 -21.61
C CYS A 183 -51.61 -29.62 -22.94
N THR A 184 -52.16 -29.09 -24.04
CA THR A 184 -51.55 -29.03 -25.37
C THR A 184 -51.52 -27.59 -25.89
N TRP A 185 -50.82 -27.33 -27.00
CA TRP A 185 -50.82 -26.05 -27.70
C TRP A 185 -51.82 -26.10 -28.86
N HIS A 186 -52.86 -25.26 -28.82
CA HIS A 186 -53.85 -25.14 -29.89
C HIS A 186 -53.56 -24.00 -30.86
N GLU A 187 -52.74 -23.04 -30.44
CA GLU A 187 -52.31 -21.90 -31.25
C GLU A 187 -50.94 -22.19 -31.85
N ASP A 188 -50.71 -21.69 -33.07
CA ASP A 188 -49.37 -21.67 -33.65
C ASP A 188 -48.46 -20.80 -32.79
N LEU A 189 -47.31 -21.33 -32.43
CA LEU A 189 -46.32 -20.61 -31.66
C LEU A 189 -45.43 -19.80 -32.60
N GLU A 190 -45.20 -18.54 -32.27
CA GLU A 190 -44.40 -17.63 -33.07
C GLU A 190 -43.33 -16.96 -32.20
N CYS A 191 -42.11 -16.77 -32.73
CA CYS A 191 -41.06 -16.07 -32.02
C CYS A 191 -41.54 -14.68 -31.55
N PRO A 192 -41.42 -14.32 -30.26
CA PRO A 192 -41.88 -13.02 -29.74
C PRO A 192 -41.29 -11.80 -30.44
N LEU A 193 -40.11 -11.95 -31.05
CA LEU A 193 -39.38 -10.85 -31.70
C LEU A 193 -39.71 -10.70 -33.18
N CYS A 194 -39.73 -11.80 -33.94
CA CYS A 194 -39.81 -11.74 -35.40
C CYS A 194 -40.99 -12.53 -35.99
N ARG A 195 -41.84 -13.10 -35.14
CA ARG A 195 -42.99 -13.92 -35.50
C ARG A 195 -42.68 -15.14 -36.36
N THR A 196 -41.41 -15.58 -36.43
CA THR A 196 -41.06 -16.83 -37.10
C THR A 196 -41.78 -18.00 -36.41
N PRO A 197 -42.50 -18.86 -37.14
CA PRO A 197 -43.19 -20.00 -36.54
C PRO A 197 -42.24 -20.95 -35.79
N ILE A 198 -42.74 -21.50 -34.70
CA ILE A 198 -42.07 -22.41 -33.78
C ILE A 198 -42.84 -23.72 -33.81
N ALA A 199 -42.13 -24.83 -34.04
CA ALA A 199 -42.77 -26.14 -34.02
C ALA A 199 -43.20 -26.51 -32.60
N ALA A 200 -44.51 -26.63 -32.37
CA ALA A 200 -45.08 -27.23 -31.17
C ALA A 200 -45.15 -28.76 -31.34
N PRO A 201 -44.97 -29.54 -30.25
CA PRO A 201 -45.17 -30.99 -30.31
C PRO A 201 -46.65 -31.29 -30.62
N LYS A 202 -46.88 -32.00 -31.74
CA LYS A 202 -48.23 -32.40 -32.18
C LYS A 202 -48.79 -33.61 -31.42
N VAL A 203 -47.90 -34.41 -30.84
CA VAL A 203 -48.21 -35.59 -30.04
C VAL A 203 -47.66 -35.37 -28.63
N VAL A 204 -48.46 -35.71 -27.63
CA VAL A 204 -48.05 -35.64 -26.22
C VAL A 204 -48.23 -37.03 -25.59
N PRO A 205 -47.17 -37.66 -25.02
CA PRO A 205 -45.79 -37.17 -24.91
C PRO A 205 -45.13 -36.91 -26.27
N ALA A 206 -44.12 -36.02 -26.29
CA ALA A 206 -43.31 -35.79 -27.47
C ALA A 206 -42.69 -37.12 -27.92
N ASP A 207 -42.77 -37.43 -29.22
CA ASP A 207 -42.08 -38.59 -29.74
C ASP A 207 -40.55 -38.42 -29.58
N GLY A 208 -39.81 -39.52 -29.57
CA GLY A 208 -38.34 -39.48 -29.44
C GLY A 208 -37.65 -38.67 -30.56
N ASN A 209 -38.38 -38.31 -31.61
CA ASN A 209 -37.90 -37.55 -32.76
C ASN A 209 -38.16 -36.04 -32.66
N THR A 210 -39.00 -35.58 -31.73
CA THR A 210 -39.28 -34.15 -31.53
C THR A 210 -38.26 -33.57 -30.54
N PRO A 211 -37.24 -32.83 -31.01
CA PRO A 211 -36.24 -32.25 -30.12
C PRO A 211 -36.88 -31.22 -29.18
N CYS A 212 -36.22 -30.98 -28.05
CA CYS A 212 -36.59 -29.88 -27.15
C CYS A 212 -36.56 -28.55 -27.94
N PRO A 213 -37.60 -27.71 -27.88
CA PRO A 213 -37.64 -26.45 -28.61
C PRO A 213 -36.64 -25.43 -28.06
N PHE A 214 -36.00 -25.69 -26.92
CA PHE A 214 -35.05 -24.79 -26.27
C PHE A 214 -33.62 -25.27 -26.46
N ALA A 215 -32.76 -24.39 -26.98
CA ALA A 215 -31.32 -24.65 -27.12
C ALA A 215 -30.53 -23.59 -26.34
N PRO A 216 -29.55 -23.96 -25.50
CA PRO A 216 -28.71 -23.00 -24.81
C PRO A 216 -27.79 -22.27 -25.81
N ASN A 217 -27.73 -20.94 -25.74
CA ASN A 217 -26.82 -20.14 -26.54
C ASN A 217 -25.52 -19.89 -25.77
N ARG A 218 -24.64 -20.91 -25.79
CA ARG A 218 -23.37 -20.91 -25.05
C ARG A 218 -22.41 -19.78 -25.45
N MET A 219 -22.50 -19.29 -26.69
CA MET A 219 -21.65 -18.17 -27.13
C MET A 219 -22.06 -16.87 -26.44
N VAL A 220 -23.36 -16.57 -26.41
CA VAL A 220 -23.87 -15.38 -25.71
C VAL A 220 -23.64 -15.50 -24.20
N ASP A 221 -23.82 -16.70 -23.63
CA ASP A 221 -23.57 -16.96 -22.22
C ASP A 221 -22.11 -16.66 -21.82
N GLY A 222 -21.15 -17.15 -22.62
CA GLY A 222 -19.73 -16.87 -22.44
C GLY A 222 -19.40 -15.38 -22.54
N ALA A 223 -19.93 -14.69 -23.55
CA ALA A 223 -19.68 -13.26 -23.76
C ALA A 223 -20.22 -12.39 -22.60
N VAL A 224 -21.45 -12.66 -22.14
CA VAL A 224 -22.05 -11.94 -21.00
C VAL A 224 -21.25 -12.20 -19.72
N ALA A 225 -20.89 -13.46 -19.45
CA ALA A 225 -20.11 -13.82 -18.28
C ALA A 225 -18.72 -13.16 -18.28
N GLU A 226 -18.06 -13.08 -19.44
CA GLU A 226 -16.76 -12.41 -19.59
C GLU A 226 -16.88 -10.91 -19.26
N LEU A 227 -17.81 -10.19 -19.88
CA LEU A 227 -18.02 -8.75 -19.64
C LEU A 227 -18.34 -8.46 -18.16
N LEU A 228 -19.21 -9.26 -17.54
CA LEU A 228 -19.54 -9.13 -16.12
C LEU A 228 -18.32 -9.39 -15.22
N ASN A 229 -17.43 -10.31 -15.59
CA ASN A 229 -16.20 -10.55 -14.85
C ASN A 229 -15.20 -9.41 -15.01
N THR A 230 -15.12 -8.79 -16.19
CA THR A 230 -14.30 -7.60 -16.40
C THR A 230 -14.79 -6.44 -15.53
N ILE A 231 -16.10 -6.16 -15.50
CA ILE A 231 -16.68 -5.11 -14.64
C ILE A 231 -16.35 -5.34 -13.16
N ARG A 232 -16.42 -6.60 -12.69
CA ARG A 232 -16.04 -6.96 -11.32
C ARG A 232 -14.58 -6.60 -11.04
N ASN A 233 -13.67 -6.98 -11.94
CA ASN A 233 -12.25 -6.77 -11.74
C ASN A 233 -11.90 -5.28 -11.67
N GLU A 234 -12.49 -4.46 -12.55
CA GLU A 234 -12.36 -2.99 -12.54
C GLU A 234 -12.88 -2.38 -11.22
N SER A 235 -14.01 -2.91 -10.69
CA SER A 235 -14.57 -2.47 -9.40
C SER A 235 -13.66 -2.79 -8.20
N THR A 236 -13.02 -3.96 -8.21
CA THR A 236 -12.11 -4.37 -7.14
C THR A 236 -10.78 -3.61 -7.15
N ALA A 237 -10.24 -3.31 -8.33
CA ALA A 237 -9.03 -2.51 -8.49
C ALA A 237 -9.20 -1.10 -7.88
N SER A 238 -10.41 -0.55 -8.01
CA SER A 238 -10.77 0.76 -7.46
C SER A 238 -10.89 0.77 -5.93
N SER A 239 -11.13 -0.39 -5.30
CA SER A 239 -11.37 -0.51 -3.86
C SER A 239 -10.13 -0.92 -3.04
N GLY A 240 -9.11 -1.50 -3.70
CA GLY A 240 -8.01 -2.21 -3.04
C GLY A 240 -6.82 -1.37 -2.55
N SER A 241 -6.74 -0.07 -2.86
CA SER A 241 -5.55 0.73 -2.50
C SER A 241 -5.55 1.27 -1.06
N SER A 242 -6.61 1.07 -0.28
CA SER A 242 -6.80 1.75 1.01
C SER A 242 -6.28 1.03 2.26
N SER A 243 -5.52 -0.07 2.18
CA SER A 243 -5.03 -0.75 3.39
C SER A 243 -3.64 -1.37 3.19
N THR A 244 -2.58 -0.81 3.77
CA THR A 244 -2.20 -1.07 5.16
C THR A 244 -1.56 0.16 5.84
N SER A 245 -2.34 1.19 6.15
CA SER A 245 -1.87 2.21 7.10
C SER A 245 -2.02 1.71 8.55
N PRO A 246 -0.95 1.66 9.35
CA PRO A 246 -1.01 1.22 10.74
C PRO A 246 -1.91 2.13 11.57
N LYS A 247 -2.74 1.48 12.39
CA LYS A 247 -3.82 1.99 13.23
C LYS A 247 -3.35 3.08 14.21
N GLY A 248 -3.19 4.31 13.74
CA GLY A 248 -2.95 5.48 14.58
C GLY A 248 -4.23 5.96 15.27
N LYS A 249 -4.31 5.82 16.60
CA LYS A 249 -5.38 6.40 17.44
C LYS A 249 -5.30 7.94 17.40
N GLY A 250 -5.90 8.57 16.40
CA GLY A 250 -6.05 10.02 16.31
C GLY A 250 -7.53 10.42 16.30
N LYS A 251 -8.00 11.11 17.35
CA LYS A 251 -9.31 11.79 17.39
C LYS A 251 -9.25 13.02 16.46
N GLY A 252 -9.46 12.81 15.15
CA GLY A 252 -9.51 13.86 14.14
C GLY A 252 -10.90 13.95 13.51
N LYS A 253 -11.49 15.14 13.53
CA LYS A 253 -12.78 15.48 12.93
C LYS A 253 -12.67 15.32 11.40
N SER A 254 -13.22 14.24 10.85
CA SER A 254 -13.11 13.92 9.42
C SER A 254 -13.80 14.98 8.57
N LYS A 255 -13.02 15.68 7.74
CA LYS A 255 -13.52 16.59 6.71
C LYS A 255 -13.96 15.71 5.54
N LYS A 256 -15.26 15.75 5.22
CA LYS A 256 -15.90 15.02 4.12
C LYS A 256 -15.33 15.57 2.80
N THR A 257 -14.22 15.00 2.33
CA THR A 257 -13.72 15.25 0.98
C THR A 257 -14.72 14.64 0.00
N GLU A 258 -15.09 15.38 -1.02
CA GLU A 258 -15.89 14.93 -2.17
C GLU A 258 -15.05 13.91 -2.96
N GLY A 259 -14.88 12.72 -2.38
CA GLY A 259 -14.16 11.61 -3.00
C GLY A 259 -14.98 11.09 -4.18
N GLY A 260 -14.26 10.80 -5.27
CA GLY A 260 -14.81 10.32 -6.54
C GLY A 260 -15.98 9.38 -6.34
N VAL A 261 -17.17 9.86 -6.71
CA VAL A 261 -18.41 9.10 -6.61
C VAL A 261 -18.31 8.01 -7.67
N ILE A 262 -18.02 6.78 -7.25
CA ILE A 262 -18.17 5.61 -8.11
C ILE A 262 -19.60 5.62 -8.63
N SER A 263 -19.76 5.50 -9.94
CA SER A 263 -21.07 5.46 -10.59
C SER A 263 -21.93 4.38 -9.95
N GLU A 264 -23.19 4.71 -9.66
CA GLU A 264 -24.15 3.80 -9.02
C GLU A 264 -24.29 2.48 -9.81
N ALA A 265 -24.22 2.56 -11.13
CA ALA A 265 -24.25 1.39 -12.02
C ALA A 265 -23.09 0.42 -11.76
N ILE A 266 -21.87 0.93 -11.57
CA ILE A 266 -20.70 0.10 -11.25
C ILE A 266 -20.88 -0.57 -9.89
N ALA A 267 -21.42 0.14 -8.90
CA ALA A 267 -21.69 -0.45 -7.59
C ALA A 267 -22.75 -1.56 -7.65
N LEU A 268 -23.77 -1.41 -8.50
CA LEU A 268 -24.82 -2.42 -8.70
C LEU A 268 -24.34 -3.69 -9.43
N TRP A 269 -23.37 -3.56 -10.33
CA TRP A 269 -22.80 -4.67 -11.12
C TRP A 269 -21.48 -5.24 -10.59
N GLY A 270 -20.86 -4.53 -9.64
CA GLY A 270 -19.63 -4.92 -8.95
C GLY A 270 -19.81 -6.11 -8.00
N GLU A 271 -18.76 -6.44 -7.25
CA GLU A 271 -18.77 -7.56 -6.32
C GLU A 271 -19.83 -7.35 -5.22
N GLY A 272 -20.79 -8.26 -5.11
CA GLY A 272 -21.91 -8.16 -4.16
C GLY A 272 -22.97 -7.13 -4.53
N GLY A 273 -22.89 -6.49 -5.71
CA GLY A 273 -23.89 -5.56 -6.20
C GLY A 273 -25.24 -6.22 -6.44
N ALA A 274 -26.33 -5.51 -6.16
CA ALA A 274 -27.70 -6.05 -6.20
C ALA A 274 -28.08 -6.61 -7.59
N SER A 275 -27.77 -5.88 -8.67
CA SER A 275 -28.06 -6.31 -10.04
C SER A 275 -27.25 -7.53 -10.44
N ARG A 276 -25.99 -7.62 -10.00
CA ARG A 276 -25.15 -8.82 -10.22
C ARG A 276 -25.74 -10.04 -9.50
N VAL A 277 -26.14 -9.89 -8.25
CA VAL A 277 -26.72 -10.98 -7.45
C VAL A 277 -28.04 -11.47 -8.05
N ASP A 278 -28.91 -10.54 -8.46
CA ASP A 278 -30.15 -10.88 -9.17
C ASP A 278 -29.87 -11.63 -10.47
N TRP A 279 -28.96 -11.11 -11.31
CA TRP A 279 -28.57 -11.78 -12.56
C TRP A 279 -28.04 -13.20 -12.31
N GLN A 280 -27.17 -13.38 -11.31
CA GLN A 280 -26.64 -14.70 -10.95
C GLN A 280 -27.74 -15.67 -10.51
N ASP A 281 -28.70 -15.19 -9.72
CA ASP A 281 -29.83 -16.00 -9.29
C ASP A 281 -30.73 -16.39 -10.47
N ARG A 282 -31.09 -15.44 -11.34
CA ARG A 282 -31.83 -15.71 -12.58
C ARG A 282 -31.08 -16.68 -13.49
N ASN A 283 -29.76 -16.53 -13.61
CA ASN A 283 -28.91 -17.39 -14.42
C ASN A 283 -28.93 -18.84 -13.90
N ARG A 284 -28.70 -19.01 -12.60
CA ARG A 284 -28.74 -20.31 -11.92
C ARG A 284 -30.11 -20.98 -12.05
N ARG A 285 -31.20 -20.25 -11.76
CA ARG A 285 -32.57 -20.76 -11.91
C ARG A 285 -32.87 -21.13 -13.36
N GLY A 286 -32.46 -20.29 -14.32
CA GLY A 286 -32.59 -20.55 -15.74
C GLY A 286 -31.92 -21.84 -16.17
N HIS A 287 -30.66 -22.07 -15.76
CA HIS A 287 -29.96 -23.31 -16.05
C HIS A 287 -30.65 -24.54 -15.44
N ALA A 288 -31.08 -24.46 -14.18
CA ALA A 288 -31.74 -25.58 -13.51
C ALA A 288 -33.07 -25.97 -14.20
N GLU A 289 -33.87 -24.98 -14.60
CA GLU A 289 -35.14 -25.23 -15.31
C GLU A 289 -34.90 -25.71 -16.74
N LEU A 290 -33.95 -25.13 -17.45
CA LEU A 290 -33.58 -25.54 -18.80
C LEU A 290 -33.06 -26.98 -18.83
N ASP A 291 -32.14 -27.33 -17.93
CA ASP A 291 -31.56 -28.68 -17.83
C ASP A 291 -32.61 -29.75 -17.52
N ARG A 292 -33.51 -29.44 -16.57
CA ARG A 292 -34.65 -30.31 -16.22
C ARG A 292 -35.56 -30.53 -17.42
N LEU A 293 -35.86 -29.48 -18.17
CA LEU A 293 -36.70 -29.54 -19.35
C LEU A 293 -36.03 -30.34 -20.47
N THR A 294 -34.76 -30.05 -20.79
CA THR A 294 -34.04 -30.71 -21.88
C THR A 294 -33.82 -32.20 -21.61
N THR A 295 -33.51 -32.57 -20.36
CA THR A 295 -33.28 -33.98 -19.98
C THR A 295 -34.58 -34.78 -19.93
N GLY A 296 -35.70 -34.14 -19.57
CA GLY A 296 -37.00 -34.78 -19.44
C GLY A 296 -37.87 -34.76 -20.71
N TRP A 297 -37.53 -33.95 -21.71
CA TRP A 297 -38.45 -33.53 -22.78
C TRP A 297 -39.25 -34.67 -23.42
N THR A 298 -38.59 -35.75 -23.86
CA THR A 298 -39.21 -36.89 -24.54
C THR A 298 -40.06 -37.78 -23.63
N ARG A 299 -39.94 -37.61 -22.31
CA ARG A 299 -40.68 -38.36 -21.30
C ARG A 299 -41.82 -37.56 -20.67
N MET A 300 -41.88 -36.24 -20.92
CA MET A 300 -42.87 -35.37 -20.32
C MET A 300 -44.24 -35.58 -20.96
N GLY A 301 -45.23 -35.89 -20.12
CA GLY A 301 -46.63 -35.95 -20.50
C GLY A 301 -47.37 -34.63 -20.27
N PRO A 302 -48.69 -34.60 -20.52
CA PRO A 302 -49.50 -33.39 -20.36
C PRO A 302 -49.49 -32.88 -18.91
N GLY A 303 -49.48 -33.79 -17.93
CA GLY A 303 -49.37 -33.44 -16.51
C GLY A 303 -48.05 -32.75 -16.16
N ASP A 304 -46.93 -33.18 -16.74
CA ASP A 304 -45.62 -32.57 -16.53
C ASP A 304 -45.56 -31.16 -17.12
N TYR A 305 -46.19 -30.92 -18.27
CA TYR A 305 -46.30 -29.59 -18.87
C TYR A 305 -47.12 -28.65 -17.98
N LYS A 306 -48.21 -29.13 -17.37
CA LYS A 306 -48.99 -28.36 -16.40
C LYS A 306 -48.18 -28.01 -15.15
N LEU A 307 -47.44 -28.98 -14.60
CA LEU A 307 -46.54 -28.75 -13.46
C LEU A 307 -45.44 -27.74 -13.80
N MET A 308 -44.85 -27.83 -15.00
CA MET A 308 -43.86 -26.89 -15.50
C MET A 308 -44.46 -25.48 -15.61
N LYS A 309 -45.63 -25.33 -16.24
CA LYS A 309 -46.34 -24.05 -16.36
C LYS A 309 -46.57 -23.41 -14.99
N ASN A 310 -47.10 -24.17 -14.03
CA ASN A 310 -47.38 -23.67 -12.68
C ASN A 310 -46.10 -23.25 -11.94
N ARG A 311 -45.03 -24.04 -12.05
CA ARG A 311 -43.74 -23.71 -11.43
C ARG A 311 -43.15 -22.43 -12.02
N LEU A 312 -43.16 -22.30 -13.34
CA LEU A 312 -42.67 -21.11 -14.03
C LEU A 312 -43.51 -19.86 -13.71
N ALA A 313 -44.82 -20.01 -13.51
CA ALA A 313 -45.69 -18.89 -13.11
C ALA A 313 -45.47 -18.42 -11.66
N ALA A 314 -44.95 -19.29 -10.78
CA ALA A 314 -44.67 -18.97 -9.38
C ALA A 314 -43.31 -18.28 -9.16
N THR A 315 -42.44 -18.29 -10.19
CA THR A 315 -41.11 -17.67 -10.19
C THR A 315 -41.13 -16.27 -10.78
#